data_AF-A0A699YH16-F1
#
_entry.id   AF-A0A699YH16-F1
#
_cell.length_a   1.000
_cell.length_b   1.000
_cell.length_c   1.000
_cell.angle_alpha   90.00
_cell.angle_beta   90.00
_cell.angle_gamma   90.00
#
_symmetry.space_group_name_H-M   'P 1'
#
loop_
_entity.id
_entity.type
_entity.pdbx_description
1 polymer ?
#
loop_
_entity_poly.entity_id
_entity_poly.type
_entity_poly.pdbx_seq_one_letter_code
_entity_poly.pdbx_strand_id
1 'polypeptide(L)'
;MSFTAKATKAVEKAEDKPEDVAVPYFKLYNSAEGFDYLLMAIGTVGACGNGIAWPIFAVLVKDSTDTFGNPGADFMSDIRQLTLSFIWLALGSMVGSYLQASMWMWAGNRQTSRLRRKYLHSVLRQNVAYFDTQATTGTLLQGFDSDCAAVEAAISEKTGHFIQHCTTFIAGNIVAFAGGWDMTLVRCSQP
;
A
#
# COMPACT_ATOMS: atom_id res chain seq x y z
N MET A 1 32.66 19.13 -45.34
CA MET A 1 31.91 17.95 -44.83
C MET A 1 32.31 17.50 -43.42
N SER A 2 33.28 18.10 -42.73
CA SER A 2 33.70 17.67 -41.37
C SER A 2 33.01 18.39 -40.20
N PHE A 3 32.37 19.53 -40.43
CA PHE A 3 31.68 20.30 -39.39
C PHE A 3 30.28 19.77 -39.06
N THR A 4 29.57 19.22 -40.05
CA THR A 4 28.26 18.61 -39.85
C THR A 4 28.36 17.34 -39.01
N ALA A 5 29.36 16.49 -39.24
CA ALA A 5 29.58 15.26 -38.45
C ALA A 5 29.96 15.52 -36.97
N LYS A 6 30.60 16.66 -36.67
CA LYS A 6 30.95 17.04 -35.30
C LYS A 6 29.74 17.62 -34.55
N ALA A 7 28.82 18.27 -35.26
CA ALA A 7 27.53 18.71 -34.72
C ALA A 7 26.59 17.53 -34.47
N THR A 8 26.52 16.55 -35.38
CA THR A 8 25.72 15.33 -35.15
C THR A 8 26.24 14.53 -33.96
N LYS A 9 27.56 14.40 -33.78
CA LYS A 9 28.15 13.75 -32.60
C LYS A 9 27.96 14.52 -31.29
N ALA A 10 27.76 15.83 -31.34
CA ALA A 10 27.47 16.63 -30.14
C ALA A 10 25.98 16.53 -29.74
N VAL A 11 25.08 16.36 -30.71
CA VAL A 11 23.65 16.15 -30.49
C VAL A 11 23.36 14.71 -30.04
N GLU A 12 24.08 13.72 -30.58
CA GLU A 12 23.95 12.30 -30.18
C GLU A 12 24.45 12.04 -28.75
N LYS A 13 25.31 12.89 -28.19
CA LYS A 13 25.79 12.79 -26.80
C LYS A 13 24.85 13.45 -25.77
N ALA A 14 23.71 13.98 -26.20
CA ALA A 14 22.69 14.59 -25.33
C ALA A 14 21.41 13.73 -25.19
N GLU A 15 21.35 12.55 -25.84
CA GLU A 15 20.40 11.50 -25.48
C GLU A 15 20.97 10.64 -24.34
N ASP A 16 21.10 11.24 -23.15
CA ASP A 16 21.09 10.45 -21.94
C ASP A 16 19.69 9.83 -21.86
N LYS A 17 19.58 8.53 -22.17
CA LYS A 17 18.44 7.73 -21.73
C LYS A 17 18.27 8.02 -20.24
N PRO A 18 17.05 8.30 -19.73
CA PRO A 18 16.88 8.51 -18.31
C PRO A 18 17.41 7.26 -17.62
N GLU A 19 18.54 7.40 -16.91
CA GLU A 19 18.98 6.38 -15.98
C GLU A 19 17.77 6.11 -15.08
N ASP A 20 17.41 4.83 -14.94
CA ASP A 20 16.34 4.38 -14.05
C ASP A 20 16.83 4.56 -12.61
N VAL A 21 16.99 5.82 -12.20
CA VAL A 21 17.46 6.21 -10.88
C VAL A 21 16.27 5.97 -9.96
N ALA A 22 16.22 4.75 -9.43
CA ALA A 22 15.24 4.35 -8.43
C ALA A 22 15.28 5.36 -7.28
N VAL A 23 14.30 6.25 -7.25
CA VAL A 23 14.19 7.26 -6.19
C VAL A 23 13.78 6.52 -4.92
N PRO A 24 14.48 6.72 -3.78
CA PRO A 24 14.09 6.04 -2.56
C PRO A 24 12.65 6.39 -2.19
N TYR A 25 11.82 5.36 -1.92
CA TYR A 25 10.38 5.49 -1.62
C TYR A 25 10.09 6.54 -0.55
N PHE A 26 10.95 6.67 0.45
CA PHE A 26 10.81 7.65 1.54
C PHE A 26 10.94 9.11 1.07
N LYS A 27 11.61 9.37 -0.06
CA LYS A 27 11.76 10.71 -0.64
C LYS A 27 10.46 11.20 -1.29
N LEU A 28 9.52 10.31 -1.59
CA LEU A 28 8.17 10.66 -2.04
C LEU A 28 7.35 11.33 -0.93
N TYR A 29 7.59 10.97 0.33
CA TYR A 29 6.94 11.56 1.51
C TYR A 29 7.53 12.93 1.92
N ASN A 30 8.55 13.43 1.22
CA ASN A 30 9.21 14.70 1.57
C ASN A 30 8.28 15.94 1.43
N SER A 31 7.07 15.78 0.87
CA SER A 31 6.04 16.82 0.84
C SER A 31 4.94 16.67 1.90
N ALA A 32 5.07 15.71 2.82
CA ALA A 32 4.12 15.47 3.91
C ALA A 32 4.29 16.51 5.04
N GLU A 33 3.19 17.11 5.48
CA GLU A 33 3.14 17.96 6.68
C GLU A 33 2.92 17.12 7.95
N GLY A 34 3.15 17.69 9.13
CA GLY A 34 2.91 17.01 10.41
C GLY A 34 1.50 16.43 10.59
N PHE A 35 0.48 17.07 9.98
CA PHE A 35 -0.88 16.55 9.97
C PHE A 35 -1.04 15.28 9.12
N ASP A 36 -0.29 15.17 8.01
CA ASP A 36 -0.33 13.98 7.14
C ASP A 36 0.26 12.76 7.87
N TYR A 37 1.29 12.97 8.70
CA TYR A 37 1.84 11.91 9.57
C TYR A 37 0.82 11.42 10.61
N LEU A 38 -0.02 12.29 11.16
CA LEU A 38 -1.07 11.89 12.10
C LEU A 38 -2.13 11.02 11.40
N LEU A 39 -2.57 11.41 10.21
CA LEU A 39 -3.52 10.63 9.41
C LEU A 39 -2.94 9.26 9.04
N MET A 40 -1.68 9.22 8.63
CA MET A 40 -0.98 7.97 8.35
C MET A 40 -0.88 7.09 9.59
N ALA A 41 -0.57 7.66 10.77
CA ALA A 41 -0.54 6.90 12.02
C ALA A 41 -1.90 6.27 12.35
N ILE A 42 -3.00 7.04 12.27
CA ILE A 42 -4.35 6.51 12.50
C ILE A 42 -4.70 5.43 11.47
N GLY A 43 -4.37 5.65 10.20
CA GLY A 43 -4.54 4.68 9.13
C GLY A 43 -3.74 3.39 9.35
N THR A 44 -2.53 3.48 9.92
CA THR A 44 -1.71 2.30 10.25
C THR A 44 -2.32 1.47 11.38
N VAL A 45 -2.89 2.12 12.40
CA VAL A 45 -3.59 1.42 13.49
C VAL A 45 -4.82 0.70 12.95
N GLY A 46 -5.58 1.33 12.06
CA GLY A 46 -6.70 0.71 11.34
C GLY A 46 -6.27 -0.48 10.48
N ALA A 47 -5.15 -0.34 9.75
CA ALA A 47 -4.56 -1.40 8.94
C ALA A 47 -4.13 -2.61 9.80
N CYS A 48 -3.52 -2.37 10.95
CA CYS A 48 -3.14 -3.43 11.89
C CYS A 48 -4.37 -4.16 12.43
N GLY A 49 -5.40 -3.43 12.85
CA GLY A 49 -6.66 -4.03 13.32
C GLY A 49 -7.32 -4.90 12.25
N ASN A 50 -7.39 -4.42 11.02
CA ASN A 50 -7.92 -5.18 9.89
C ASN A 50 -7.03 -6.39 9.52
N GLY A 51 -5.71 -6.25 9.65
CA GLY A 51 -4.75 -7.33 9.37
C GLY A 51 -4.85 -8.51 10.35
N ILE A 52 -5.13 -8.23 11.63
CA ILE A 52 -5.28 -9.26 12.69
C ILE A 52 -6.65 -9.96 12.62
N ALA A 53 -7.65 -9.34 11.98
CA ALA A 53 -8.98 -9.93 11.86
C ALA A 53 -8.97 -11.32 11.20
N TRP A 54 -8.05 -11.56 10.26
CA TRP A 54 -7.98 -12.83 9.53
C TRP A 54 -7.44 -14.00 10.38
N PRO A 55 -6.34 -13.85 11.13
CA PRO A 55 -5.94 -14.81 12.16
C PRO A 55 -7.00 -15.03 13.25
N ILE A 56 -7.68 -13.98 13.73
CA ILE A 56 -8.75 -14.14 14.73
C ILE A 56 -9.91 -14.97 14.17
N PHE A 57 -10.30 -14.71 12.92
CA PHE A 57 -11.34 -15.50 12.25
C PHE A 57 -10.98 -16.99 12.20
N ALA A 58 -9.73 -17.32 11.89
CA ALA A 58 -9.26 -18.71 11.88
C ALA A 58 -9.39 -19.38 13.27
N VAL A 59 -9.10 -18.65 14.37
CA VAL A 59 -9.29 -19.16 15.74
C VAL A 59 -10.77 -19.38 16.05
N LEU A 60 -11.66 -18.46 15.69
CA LEU A 60 -13.10 -18.64 15.90
C LEU A 60 -13.67 -19.83 15.14
N VAL A 61 -13.18 -20.08 13.92
CA VAL A 61 -13.56 -21.27 13.14
C VAL A 61 -13.07 -22.54 13.82
N LYS A 62 -11.83 -22.54 14.34
CA LYS A 62 -11.31 -23.66 15.14
C LYS A 62 -12.21 -23.93 16.34
N ASP A 63 -12.52 -22.92 17.14
CA ASP A 63 -13.37 -23.06 18.33
C ASP A 63 -14.79 -23.55 17.96
N SER A 64 -15.28 -23.15 16.79
CA SER A 64 -16.55 -23.67 16.23
C SER A 64 -16.46 -25.17 15.98
N THR A 65 -15.42 -25.61 15.26
CA THR A 65 -15.20 -27.02 14.95
C THR A 65 -15.02 -27.86 16.22
N ASP A 66 -14.29 -27.36 17.21
CA ASP A 66 -14.07 -28.05 18.49
C ASP A 66 -15.39 -28.22 19.26
N THR A 67 -16.24 -27.19 19.28
CA THR A 67 -17.58 -27.23 19.93
C THR A 67 -18.52 -28.21 19.22
N PHE A 68 -18.48 -28.29 17.89
CA PHE A 68 -19.25 -29.27 17.12
C PHE A 68 -18.72 -30.71 17.27
N GLY A 69 -17.41 -30.86 17.46
CA GLY A 69 -16.76 -32.16 17.60
C GLY A 69 -17.03 -32.83 18.95
N ASN A 70 -17.29 -32.06 20.01
CA ASN A 70 -17.60 -32.57 21.34
C ASN A 70 -18.80 -31.84 21.98
N PRO A 71 -20.03 -32.20 21.60
CA PRO A 71 -21.22 -31.52 22.10
C PRO A 71 -21.44 -31.81 23.60
N GLY A 72 -21.11 -30.83 24.45
CA GLY A 72 -21.40 -30.85 25.89
C GLY A 72 -22.86 -30.46 26.22
N ALA A 73 -23.21 -30.50 27.51
CA ALA A 73 -24.55 -30.11 27.98
C ALA A 73 -24.91 -28.64 27.69
N ASP A 74 -23.90 -27.77 27.60
CA ASP A 74 -24.06 -26.32 27.42
C ASP A 74 -23.85 -25.83 25.97
N PHE A 75 -23.86 -26.75 25.00
CA PHE A 75 -23.60 -26.51 23.57
C PHE A 75 -24.35 -25.30 22.98
N MET A 76 -25.63 -25.13 23.32
CA MET A 76 -26.43 -24.01 22.80
C MET A 76 -25.94 -22.64 23.33
N SER A 77 -25.39 -22.61 24.54
CA SER A 77 -24.84 -21.39 25.14
C SER A 77 -23.50 -21.01 24.52
N ASP A 78 -22.66 -21.99 24.20
CA ASP A 78 -21.34 -21.81 23.56
C ASP A 78 -21.48 -21.29 22.13
N ILE A 79 -22.37 -21.89 21.33
CA ILE A 79 -22.67 -21.42 19.96
C ILE A 79 -23.18 -19.98 19.97
N ARG A 80 -24.00 -19.61 20.96
CA ARG A 80 -24.49 -18.23 21.08
C ARG A 80 -23.35 -17.24 21.31
N GLN A 81 -22.41 -17.57 22.20
CA GLN A 81 -21.24 -16.71 22.47
C GLN A 81 -20.32 -16.63 21.24
N LEU A 82 -20.12 -17.75 20.56
CA LEU A 82 -19.30 -17.81 19.35
C LEU A 82 -19.91 -16.99 18.20
N THR A 83 -21.22 -17.09 18.00
CA THR A 83 -21.95 -16.29 17.01
C THR A 83 -21.84 -14.79 17.31
N LEU A 84 -21.96 -14.39 18.59
CA LEU A 84 -21.76 -12.99 18.99
C LEU A 84 -20.33 -12.51 18.73
N SER A 85 -19.33 -13.37 18.92
CA SER A 85 -17.92 -13.06 18.64
C SER A 85 -17.68 -12.81 17.15
N PHE A 86 -18.30 -13.58 16.25
CA PHE A 86 -18.28 -13.32 14.82
C PHE A 86 -18.88 -11.96 14.45
N ILE A 87 -20.01 -11.59 15.08
CA ILE A 87 -20.66 -10.30 14.83
C ILE A 87 -19.77 -9.14 15.28
N TRP A 88 -19.18 -9.22 16.48
CA TRP A 88 -18.26 -8.19 16.98
C TRP A 88 -17.00 -8.06 16.12
N LEU A 89 -16.44 -9.19 15.66
CA LEU A 89 -15.31 -9.19 14.74
C LEU A 89 -15.66 -8.51 13.41
N ALA A 90 -16.82 -8.82 12.82
CA ALA A 90 -17.27 -8.23 11.56
C ALA A 90 -17.51 -6.71 11.68
N LEU A 91 -18.12 -6.26 12.78
CA LEU A 91 -18.30 -4.83 13.04
C LEU A 91 -16.95 -4.12 13.23
N GLY A 92 -16.05 -4.73 14.00
CA GLY A 92 -14.71 -4.20 14.22
C GLY A 92 -13.88 -4.11 12.94
N SER A 93 -13.90 -5.14 12.09
CA SER A 93 -13.17 -5.15 10.82
C SER A 93 -13.75 -4.17 9.81
N MET A 94 -15.07 -3.99 9.78
CA MET A 94 -15.72 -2.99 8.93
C MET A 94 -15.28 -1.56 9.31
N VAL A 95 -15.27 -1.23 10.59
CA VAL A 95 -14.81 0.10 11.06
C VAL A 95 -13.31 0.27 10.82
N GLY A 96 -12.50 -0.76 11.10
CA GLY A 96 -11.06 -0.73 10.90
C GLY A 96 -10.67 -0.55 9.44
N SER A 97 -11.28 -1.31 8.53
CA SER A 97 -11.06 -1.20 7.08
C SER A 97 -11.52 0.14 6.52
N TYR A 98 -12.65 0.67 6.99
CA TYR A 98 -13.13 1.99 6.58
C TYR A 98 -12.18 3.11 7.02
N LEU A 99 -11.70 3.09 8.26
CA LEU A 99 -10.71 4.04 8.77
C LEU A 99 -9.38 3.93 8.02
N GLN A 100 -8.90 2.70 7.77
CA GLN A 100 -7.71 2.47 6.98
C GLN A 100 -7.83 3.09 5.58
N ALA A 101 -8.87 2.73 4.82
CA ALA A 101 -9.05 3.18 3.45
C ALA A 101 -9.24 4.71 3.37
N SER A 102 -10.10 5.27 4.22
CA SER A 102 -10.39 6.71 4.21
C SER A 102 -9.17 7.56 4.59
N MET A 103 -8.43 7.19 5.64
CA MET A 103 -7.28 7.97 6.11
C MET A 103 -6.11 7.90 5.12
N TRP A 104 -5.80 6.72 4.58
CA TRP A 104 -4.73 6.55 3.59
C TRP A 104 -5.05 7.25 2.27
N MET A 105 -6.30 7.16 1.79
CA MET A 105 -6.73 7.86 0.59
C MET A 105 -6.71 9.38 0.79
N TRP A 106 -7.18 9.87 1.94
CA TRP A 106 -7.16 11.31 2.20
C TRP A 106 -5.74 11.89 2.30
N ALA A 107 -4.84 11.20 3.02
CA ALA A 107 -3.44 11.60 3.12
C ALA A 107 -2.72 11.57 1.76
N GLY A 108 -2.94 10.51 0.96
CA GLY A 108 -2.35 10.38 -0.37
C GLY A 108 -2.82 11.45 -1.36
N ASN A 109 -4.12 11.77 -1.36
CA ASN A 109 -4.68 12.81 -2.23
C ASN A 109 -4.05 14.18 -1.93
N ARG A 110 -3.89 14.51 -0.64
CA ARG A 110 -3.27 15.78 -0.20
C ARG A 110 -1.79 15.86 -0.59
N GLN A 111 -1.03 14.79 -0.38
CA GLN A 111 0.39 14.73 -0.75
C GLN A 111 0.58 14.82 -2.27
N THR A 112 -0.21 14.07 -3.04
CA THR A 112 -0.13 14.07 -4.51
C THR A 112 -0.53 15.40 -5.11
N SER A 113 -1.57 16.06 -4.59
CA SER A 113 -1.98 17.40 -5.08
C SER A 113 -0.86 18.43 -4.94
N ARG A 114 -0.06 18.34 -3.87
CA ARG A 114 1.11 19.19 -3.66
C ARG A 114 2.26 18.83 -4.58
N LEU A 115 2.48 17.53 -4.80
CA LEU A 115 3.49 17.03 -5.72
C LEU A 115 3.19 17.50 -7.15
N ARG A 116 1.95 17.35 -7.62
CA ARG A 116 1.47 17.85 -8.92
C ARG A 116 1.78 19.33 -9.09
N ARG A 117 1.52 20.17 -8.08
CA ARG A 117 1.84 21.60 -8.12
C ARG A 117 3.34 21.88 -8.26
N LYS A 118 4.19 21.20 -7.48
CA LYS A 118 5.65 21.37 -7.54
C LYS A 118 6.23 20.88 -8.87
N TYR A 119 5.70 19.77 -9.39
CA TYR A 119 6.11 19.19 -10.66
C TYR A 119 5.74 20.12 -11.82
N LEU A 120 4.48 20.56 -11.90
CA LEU A 120 4.02 21.51 -12.93
C LEU A 120 4.84 22.82 -12.90
N HIS A 121 5.09 23.36 -11.70
CA HIS A 121 5.93 24.55 -11.55
C HIS A 121 7.36 24.34 -12.04
N SER A 122 7.91 23.13 -11.93
CA SER A 122 9.26 22.81 -12.42
C SER A 122 9.29 22.63 -13.94
N VAL A 123 8.28 21.96 -14.51
CA VAL A 123 8.11 21.79 -15.96
C VAL A 123 7.96 23.14 -16.66
N LEU A 124 7.15 24.05 -16.11
CA LEU A 124 6.94 25.39 -16.68
C LEU A 124 8.21 26.28 -16.68
N ARG A 125 9.26 25.90 -15.94
CA ARG A 125 10.54 26.62 -15.90
C ARG A 125 11.61 26.00 -16.80
N GLN A 126 11.29 24.94 -17.55
CA GLN A 126 12.21 24.34 -18.52
C GLN A 126 12.35 25.21 -19.79
N ASN A 127 13.51 25.10 -20.44
CA ASN A 127 13.85 25.88 -21.63
C ASN A 127 12.96 25.53 -22.84
N VAL A 128 12.74 26.51 -23.73
CA VAL A 128 11.95 26.35 -24.96
C VAL A 128 12.48 25.22 -25.87
N ALA A 129 13.79 24.96 -25.87
CA ALA A 129 14.40 23.86 -26.62
C ALA A 129 13.93 22.46 -26.16
N TYR A 130 13.52 22.29 -24.89
CA TYR A 130 12.93 21.06 -24.38
C TYR A 130 11.52 20.84 -24.96
N PHE A 131 10.76 21.93 -25.07
CA PHE A 131 9.42 21.93 -25.66
C PHE A 131 9.41 21.68 -27.18
N ASP A 132 10.54 21.93 -27.86
CA ASP A 132 10.67 21.75 -29.31
C ASP A 132 11.15 20.34 -29.72
N THR A 133 11.82 19.63 -28.81
CA THR A 133 12.51 18.35 -29.13
C THR A 133 11.83 17.10 -28.56
N GLN A 134 11.18 17.17 -27.40
CA GLN A 134 10.65 15.99 -26.70
C GLN A 134 9.14 16.05 -26.41
N ALA A 135 8.44 17.06 -26.91
CA ALA A 135 7.25 17.57 -26.24
C ALA A 135 6.14 18.04 -27.18
N THR A 136 5.40 17.13 -27.81
CA THR A 136 4.03 17.49 -28.20
C THR A 136 3.28 17.78 -26.90
N THR A 137 2.86 19.03 -26.66
CA THR A 137 2.30 19.49 -25.37
C THR A 137 1.22 18.55 -24.79
N GLY A 138 0.46 17.87 -25.64
CA GLY A 138 -0.55 16.88 -25.25
C GLY A 138 -0.01 15.57 -24.68
N THR A 139 1.08 15.01 -25.23
CA THR A 139 1.64 13.73 -24.73
C THR A 139 2.37 13.91 -23.41
N LEU A 140 3.03 15.06 -23.21
CA LEU A 140 3.67 15.38 -21.93
C LEU A 140 2.67 15.54 -20.79
N LEU A 141 1.55 16.24 -21.05
CA LEU A 141 0.53 16.46 -20.02
C LEU A 141 -0.13 15.13 -19.61
N GLN A 142 -0.40 14.26 -20.59
CA GLN A 142 -0.92 12.91 -20.32
C GLN A 142 0.07 12.04 -19.54
N GLY A 143 1.36 12.07 -19.90
CA GLY A 143 2.40 11.36 -19.15
C GLY A 143 2.50 11.85 -17.71
N PHE A 144 2.50 13.17 -17.51
CA PHE A 144 2.50 13.80 -16.20
C PHE A 144 1.34 13.36 -15.30
N ASP A 145 0.10 13.37 -15.83
CA ASP A 145 -1.07 12.98 -15.06
C ASP A 145 -1.02 11.50 -14.69
N SER A 146 -0.58 10.64 -15.63
CA SER A 146 -0.36 9.22 -15.39
C SER A 146 0.67 8.96 -14.30
N ASP A 147 1.84 9.62 -14.36
CA ASP A 147 2.90 9.46 -13.38
C ASP A 147 2.45 9.91 -11.99
N CYS A 148 1.72 11.03 -11.91
CA CYS A 148 1.18 11.51 -10.64
C CYS A 148 0.11 10.57 -10.08
N ALA A 149 -0.75 9.99 -10.92
CA ALA A 149 -1.73 9.00 -10.49
C ALA A 149 -1.07 7.70 -10.00
N ALA A 150 0.00 7.25 -10.67
CA ALA A 150 0.78 6.09 -10.23
C ALA A 150 1.43 6.33 -8.86
N VAL A 151 2.00 7.51 -8.64
CA VAL A 151 2.57 7.91 -7.33
C VAL A 151 1.49 8.00 -6.25
N GLU A 152 0.32 8.56 -6.58
CA GLU A 152 -0.83 8.66 -5.67
C GLU A 152 -1.27 7.28 -5.16
N ALA A 153 -1.46 6.33 -6.08
CA ALA A 153 -1.84 4.96 -5.75
C ALA A 153 -0.75 4.22 -4.95
N ALA A 154 0.53 4.50 -5.22
CA ALA A 154 1.64 3.89 -4.49
C ALA A 154 1.70 4.36 -3.02
N ILE A 155 1.51 5.65 -2.78
CA ILE A 155 1.59 6.26 -1.45
C ILE A 155 0.34 6.00 -0.61
N SER A 156 -0.84 5.95 -1.23
CA SER A 156 -2.12 5.75 -0.54
C SER A 156 -2.44 4.27 -0.33
N GLU A 157 -3.11 3.68 -1.32
CA GLU A 157 -3.73 2.36 -1.26
C GLU A 157 -2.70 1.24 -1.05
N LYS A 158 -1.63 1.23 -1.86
CA LYS A 158 -0.62 0.17 -1.80
C LYS A 158 0.12 0.13 -0.48
N THR A 159 0.45 1.29 0.10
CA THR A 159 1.14 1.35 1.39
C THR A 159 0.24 0.84 2.51
N GLY A 160 -1.05 1.22 2.51
CA GLY A 160 -2.04 0.71 3.47
C GLY A 160 -2.20 -0.81 3.41
N HIS A 161 -2.32 -1.39 2.22
CA HIS A 161 -2.42 -2.84 2.04
C HIS A 161 -1.13 -3.58 2.39
N PHE A 162 0.03 -3.01 2.07
CA PHE A 162 1.32 -3.60 2.43
C PHE A 162 1.43 -3.80 3.96
N ILE A 163 1.10 -2.78 4.74
CA ILE A 163 1.12 -2.86 6.22
C ILE A 163 0.12 -3.89 6.73
N GLN A 164 -1.09 -3.92 6.17
CA GLN A 164 -2.10 -4.91 6.53
C GLN A 164 -1.59 -6.34 6.27
N HIS A 165 -1.05 -6.61 5.08
CA HIS A 165 -0.52 -7.93 4.73
C HIS A 165 0.68 -8.33 5.57
N CYS A 166 1.60 -7.41 5.87
CA CYS A 166 2.68 -7.65 6.82
C CYS A 166 2.14 -8.02 8.20
N THR A 167 1.11 -7.31 8.67
CA THR A 167 0.49 -7.59 9.97
C THR A 167 -0.20 -8.96 9.97
N THR A 168 -0.97 -9.27 8.93
CA THR A 168 -1.61 -10.58 8.76
C THR A 168 -0.58 -11.70 8.71
N PHE A 169 0.53 -11.49 8.01
CA PHE A 169 1.61 -12.47 7.94
C PHE A 169 2.22 -12.74 9.31
N ILE A 170 2.57 -11.69 10.06
CA ILE A 170 3.17 -11.82 11.40
C ILE A 170 2.18 -12.46 12.38
N ALA A 171 0.95 -11.93 12.47
CA ALA A 171 -0.07 -12.44 13.36
C ALA A 171 -0.48 -13.89 13.02
N GLY A 172 -0.59 -14.21 11.72
CA GLY A 172 -0.87 -15.56 11.24
C GLY A 172 0.23 -16.55 11.62
N ASN A 173 1.51 -16.17 11.47
CA ASN A 173 2.63 -17.01 11.92
C ASN A 173 2.55 -17.26 13.43
N ILE A 174 2.31 -16.22 14.24
CA ILE A 174 2.21 -16.37 15.70
C ILE A 174 1.10 -17.36 16.09
N VAL A 175 -0.10 -17.22 15.52
CA VAL A 175 -1.23 -18.12 15.79
C VAL A 175 -0.93 -19.54 15.33
N ALA A 176 -0.28 -19.70 14.18
CA ALA A 176 0.09 -21.01 13.64
C ALA A 176 1.08 -21.73 14.56
N PHE A 177 2.17 -21.06 14.98
CA PHE A 177 3.16 -21.64 15.89
C PHE A 177 2.58 -21.96 17.27
N ALA A 178 1.61 -21.17 17.76
CA ALA A 178 0.93 -21.42 19.02
C ALA A 178 0.01 -22.65 18.98
N GLY A 179 -0.64 -22.92 17.84
CA GLY A 179 -1.57 -24.05 17.68
C GLY A 179 -0.90 -25.41 17.52
N GLY A 180 0.33 -25.46 17.02
CA GLY A 180 1.08 -26.70 16.84
C GLY A 180 2.33 -26.51 16.00
N TRP A 181 3.48 -26.36 16.67
CA TRP A 181 4.78 -26.07 16.04
C TRP A 181 5.25 -27.15 15.06
N ASP A 182 4.91 -28.42 15.29
CA ASP A 182 5.29 -29.53 14.40
C ASP A 182 4.60 -29.45 13.04
N MET A 183 3.28 -29.20 13.03
CA MET A 183 2.49 -29.14 11.79
C MET A 183 2.84 -27.91 10.93
N THR A 184 3.21 -26.79 11.57
CA THR A 184 3.64 -25.59 10.86
C THR A 184 5.02 -25.72 10.24
N LEU A 185 5.98 -26.32 10.95
CA LEU A 185 7.32 -26.59 10.42
C LEU A 185 7.28 -27.50 9.19
N VAL A 186 6.44 -28.54 9.22
CA VAL A 186 6.23 -29.41 8.05
C VAL A 186 5.67 -28.63 6.88
N ARG A 187 4.68 -27.75 7.11
CA ARG A 187 4.09 -26.90 6.05
C ARG A 187 5.12 -25.93 5.46
N CYS A 188 6.00 -25.36 6.27
CA CYS A 188 7.07 -24.46 5.81
C CYS A 188 8.17 -25.19 5.04
N SER A 189 8.38 -26.48 5.30
CA SER A 189 9.39 -27.29 4.61
C SER A 189 8.91 -27.83 3.25
N GLN A 190 7.61 -27.78 2.95
CA GLN A 190 7.08 -28.28 1.69
C GLN A 190 7.23 -27.20 0.60
N PRO A 191 7.72 -27.55 -0.61
CA PRO A 191 7.94 -26.61 -1.71
C PRO A 191 6.65 -26.07 -2.35
#